data_AF-A0A933VBP1-F1
#
_entry.id   AF-A0A933VBP1-F1
#
_cell.length_a   1.000
_cell.length_b   1.000
_cell.length_c   1.000
_cell.angle_alpha   90.00
_cell.angle_beta   90.00
_cell.angle_gamma   90.00
#
_symmetry.space_group_name_H-M   'P 1'
#
loop_
_entity.id
_entity.type
_entity.pdbx_description
1 polymer ?
#
loop_
_entity_poly.entity_id
_entity_poly.type
_entity_poly.pdbx_seq_one_letter_code
_entity_poly.pdbx_strand_id
1 'polypeptide(L)'
;MDFDVVIVGGGLAGLSVAVAVKRSRLSIGLVEGRAPVRPEGWDARIYAVSPANTRFLEDIGAWQHLDPARIQPVRTMEVHGDAGGRLDFSAYDAGVSELAWIL
;
A
#
# COMPACT_ATOMS: atom_id res chain seq x y z
N MET A 1 -5.40 17.02 -26.40
CA MET A 1 -4.23 16.75 -25.54
C MET A 1 -3.90 15.30 -25.78
N ASP A 2 -2.68 15.03 -26.21
CA ASP A 2 -2.21 13.67 -26.44
C ASP A 2 -1.40 13.23 -25.21
N PHE A 3 -1.65 12.01 -24.75
CA PHE A 3 -0.95 11.39 -23.64
C PHE A 3 -0.42 10.03 -24.11
N ASP A 4 0.80 9.67 -23.71
CA ASP A 4 1.35 8.34 -23.96
C ASP A 4 0.67 7.29 -23.07
N VAL A 5 0.25 7.69 -21.86
CA VAL A 5 -0.46 6.83 -20.90
C VAL A 5 -1.60 7.59 -20.25
N VAL A 6 -2.79 7.00 -20.22
CA VAL A 6 -3.93 7.51 -19.46
C VAL A 6 -4.32 6.51 -18.38
N ILE A 7 -4.33 6.97 -17.14
CA ILE A 7 -4.73 6.21 -15.95
C ILE A 7 -6.15 6.66 -15.58
N VAL A 8 -7.11 5.74 -15.61
CA VAL A 8 -8.50 6.01 -15.23
C VAL A 8 -8.73 5.44 -13.83
N GLY A 9 -8.89 6.33 -12.86
CA GLY A 9 -9.03 6.03 -11.43
C GLY A 9 -7.80 6.47 -10.62
N GLY A 10 -8.00 7.42 -9.71
CA GLY A 10 -7.07 7.94 -8.71
C GLY A 10 -7.14 7.21 -7.36
N GLY A 11 -7.43 5.91 -7.38
CA GLY A 11 -7.28 5.03 -6.21
C GLY A 11 -5.82 4.63 -5.94
N LEU A 12 -5.61 3.74 -4.96
CA LEU A 12 -4.27 3.28 -4.56
C LEU A 12 -3.42 2.79 -5.74
N ALA A 13 -3.97 1.90 -6.57
CA ALA A 13 -3.26 1.34 -7.72
C ALA A 13 -2.95 2.39 -8.79
N GLY A 14 -3.93 3.23 -9.17
CA GLY A 14 -3.76 4.23 -10.21
C GLY A 14 -2.76 5.32 -9.82
N LEU A 15 -2.84 5.84 -8.59
CA LEU A 15 -1.86 6.80 -8.08
C LEU A 15 -0.48 6.18 -7.92
N SER A 16 -0.39 4.92 -7.50
CA SER A 16 0.88 4.21 -7.39
C SER A 16 1.60 4.12 -8.74
N VAL A 17 0.87 3.75 -9.81
CA VAL A 17 1.42 3.73 -11.17
C VAL A 17 1.80 5.15 -11.61
N ALA A 18 0.92 6.13 -11.41
CA ALA A 18 1.18 7.52 -11.80
C ALA A 18 2.49 8.07 -11.17
N VAL A 19 2.75 7.74 -9.91
CA VAL A 19 4.00 8.11 -9.23
C VAL A 19 5.18 7.28 -9.74
N ALA A 20 5.02 5.97 -9.90
CA ALA A 20 6.07 5.06 -10.38
C ALA A 20 6.62 5.48 -11.75
N VAL A 21 5.74 5.91 -12.66
CA VAL A 21 6.13 6.31 -14.03
C VAL A 21 6.45 7.80 -14.17
N LYS A 22 6.35 8.60 -13.09
CA LYS A 22 6.59 10.06 -13.11
C LYS A 22 7.97 10.46 -13.61
N ARG A 23 8.98 9.60 -13.43
CA ARG A 23 10.36 9.84 -13.89
C ARG A 23 10.63 9.39 -15.32
N SER A 24 9.65 8.83 -16.01
CA SER A 24 9.76 8.48 -17.42
C SER A 24 9.66 9.72 -18.32
N ARG A 25 9.89 9.53 -19.62
CA ARG A 25 9.66 10.58 -20.64
C ARG A 25 8.20 10.61 -21.13
N LEU A 26 7.34 9.76 -20.57
CA LEU A 26 5.96 9.61 -21.01
C LEU A 26 5.12 10.77 -20.48
N SER A 27 4.27 11.31 -21.35
CA SER A 27 3.16 12.18 -20.98
C SER A 27 2.05 11.34 -20.35
N ILE A 28 1.71 11.63 -19.09
CA ILE A 28 0.77 10.82 -18.30
C ILE A 28 -0.46 11.66 -17.96
N GLY A 29 -1.64 11.16 -18.31
CA GLY A 29 -2.92 11.70 -17.88
C GLY A 29 -3.52 10.86 -16.75
N LEU A 30 -4.03 11.51 -15.70
CA LEU A 30 -4.80 10.86 -14.64
C LEU A 30 -6.22 11.40 -14.66
N VAL A 31 -7.20 10.51 -14.79
CA VAL A 31 -8.63 10.84 -14.80
C VAL A 31 -9.26 10.24 -13.55
N GLU A 32 -9.89 11.08 -12.73
CA GLU A 32 -10.64 10.64 -11.55
C GLU A 32 -11.95 11.44 -11.49
N GLY A 33 -13.04 10.77 -11.13
CA GLY A 33 -14.37 11.38 -11.08
C GLY A 33 -14.56 12.33 -9.90
N ARG A 34 -13.76 12.16 -8.84
CA ARG A 34 -13.78 13.03 -7.66
C ARG A 34 -12.37 13.36 -7.18
N ALA A 35 -12.06 14.65 -7.06
CA ALA A 35 -10.78 15.08 -6.48
C ALA A 35 -10.56 14.45 -5.09
N PRO A 36 -9.35 13.98 -4.78
CA PRO A 36 -9.05 13.39 -3.49
C PRO A 36 -9.25 14.44 -2.38
N VAL A 37 -9.97 14.06 -1.33
CA VAL A 37 -10.19 14.90 -0.15
C VAL A 37 -9.46 14.25 1.01
N ARG A 38 -8.67 15.04 1.75
CA ARG A 38 -8.01 14.56 2.96
C ARG A 38 -9.10 14.25 4.00
N PRO A 39 -9.14 13.06 4.60
CA PRO A 39 -10.14 12.74 5.60
C PRO A 39 -10.00 13.67 6.81
N GLU A 40 -11.13 14.08 7.38
CA GLU A 40 -11.18 14.78 8.66
C GLU A 40 -11.18 13.75 9.79
N GLY A 41 -10.22 13.87 10.72
CA GLY A 41 -10.10 12.93 11.83
C GLY A 41 -9.56 11.55 11.45
N TRP A 42 -10.00 10.52 12.16
CA TRP A 42 -9.51 9.15 11.98
C TRP A 42 -10.19 8.44 10.80
N ASP A 43 -9.40 8.10 9.78
CA ASP A 43 -9.85 7.29 8.66
C ASP A 43 -9.83 5.79 9.03
N ALA A 44 -11.01 5.16 8.99
CA ALA A 44 -11.21 3.75 9.32
C ALA A 44 -10.76 2.78 8.23
N ARG A 45 -10.34 3.27 7.06
CA ARG A 45 -9.76 2.43 6.00
C ARG A 45 -8.39 1.96 6.45
N ILE A 46 -8.25 0.64 6.57
CA ILE A 46 -7.04 -0.02 7.01
C ILE A 46 -6.65 -1.09 6.00
N TYR A 47 -5.35 -1.22 5.73
CA TYR A 47 -4.81 -2.21 4.81
C TYR A 47 -3.71 -3.05 5.44
N ALA A 48 -3.74 -4.37 5.17
CA ALA A 48 -2.59 -5.23 5.38
C ALA A 48 -1.69 -5.17 4.14
N VAL A 49 -0.53 -4.55 4.28
CA VAL A 49 0.45 -4.35 3.22
C VAL A 49 1.56 -5.38 3.36
N SER A 50 1.80 -6.15 2.30
CA SER A 50 2.88 -7.15 2.26
C SER A 50 4.25 -6.47 2.21
N PRO A 51 5.33 -7.16 2.64
CA PRO A 51 6.69 -6.62 2.53
C PRO A 51 7.09 -6.22 1.10
N ALA A 52 6.59 -6.95 0.09
CA ALA A 52 6.83 -6.60 -1.32
C ALA A 52 6.17 -5.27 -1.71
N ASN A 53 4.94 -5.03 -1.25
CA ASN A 53 4.24 -3.77 -1.51
C ASN A 53 4.89 -2.62 -0.74
N THR A 54 5.37 -2.85 0.49
CA THR A 54 6.14 -1.85 1.25
C THR A 54 7.39 -1.42 0.48
N ARG A 55 8.20 -2.37 0.00
CA ARG A 55 9.39 -2.07 -0.82
C ARG A 55 9.03 -1.27 -2.07
N PHE A 56 7.98 -1.65 -2.78
CA PHE A 56 7.51 -0.89 -3.93
C PHE A 56 7.10 0.55 -3.55
N LEU A 57 6.39 0.74 -2.44
CA LEU A 57 6.02 2.06 -1.95
C LEU A 57 7.23 2.89 -1.52
N GLU A 58 8.27 2.26 -0.97
CA GLU A 58 9.56 2.90 -0.65
C GLU A 58 10.30 3.33 -1.92
N ASP A 59 10.34 2.48 -2.95
CA ASP A 59 11.02 2.72 -4.23
C ASP A 59 10.41 3.90 -4.99
N ILE A 60 9.07 4.03 -4.97
CA ILE A 60 8.37 5.16 -5.58
C ILE A 60 8.36 6.41 -4.68
N GLY A 61 8.91 6.32 -3.46
CA GLY A 61 9.01 7.41 -2.50
C GLY A 61 7.71 7.72 -1.74
N ALA A 62 6.68 6.87 -1.84
CA ALA A 62 5.40 7.09 -1.18
C ALA A 62 5.42 6.70 0.30
N TRP A 63 6.17 5.66 0.67
CA TRP A 63 6.21 5.12 2.04
C TRP A 63 6.65 6.17 3.07
N GLN A 64 7.64 6.99 2.70
CA GLN A 64 8.25 8.02 3.53
C GLN A 64 7.29 9.19 3.84
N HIS A 65 6.16 9.27 3.13
CA HIS A 65 5.12 10.28 3.36
C HIS A 65 3.98 9.78 4.26
N LEU A 66 3.99 8.51 4.66
CA LEU A 66 3.01 7.94 5.58
C LEU A 66 3.28 8.44 7.01
N ASP A 67 2.22 8.61 7.79
CA ASP A 67 2.33 8.95 9.22
C ASP A 67 2.89 7.75 9.98
N PRO A 68 4.09 7.83 10.59
CA PRO A 68 4.70 6.71 11.30
C PRO A 68 3.84 6.19 12.46
N ALA A 69 2.98 7.04 13.05
CA ALA A 69 2.06 6.64 14.11
C ALA A 69 0.94 5.70 13.61
N ARG A 70 0.73 5.63 12.29
CA ARG A 70 -0.24 4.76 11.63
C ARG A 70 0.38 3.51 11.00
N ILE A 71 1.68 3.28 11.17
CA ILE A 71 2.38 2.15 10.56
C ILE A 71 2.67 1.10 11.63
N GLN A 72 1.91 0.01 11.65
CA GLN A 72 2.06 -1.05 12.65
C GLN A 72 2.59 -2.35 12.04
N PRO A 73 3.78 -2.84 12.46
CA PRO A 73 4.30 -4.13 11.96
C PRO A 73 3.54 -5.31 12.59
N VAL A 74 3.26 -6.31 11.76
CA VAL A 74 2.73 -7.62 12.16
C VAL A 74 3.92 -8.56 12.38
N ARG A 75 4.20 -8.91 13.64
CA ARG A 75 5.31 -9.84 13.99
C ARG A 75 4.86 -11.28 14.16
N THR A 76 3.59 -11.49 14.49
CA THR A 76 3.00 -12.80 14.71
C THR A 76 1.62 -12.81 14.07
N MET A 77 1.22 -13.95 13.49
CA MET A 77 -0.10 -14.14 12.92
C MET A 77 -0.62 -15.53 13.30
N GLU A 78 -1.80 -15.57 13.89
CA GLU A 78 -2.51 -16.80 14.20
C GLU A 78 -3.74 -16.87 13.29
N VAL A 79 -3.85 -17.94 12.50
CA VAL A 79 -4.95 -18.16 11.57
C VAL A 79 -5.76 -19.36 12.05
N HIS A 80 -7.03 -19.12 12.32
CA HIS A 80 -7.97 -20.15 12.77
C HIS A 80 -8.96 -20.48 11.64
N GLY A 81 -9.11 -21.76 11.36
CA GLY A 81 -10.15 -22.27 10.49
C GLY A 81 -11.37 -22.73 11.29
N ASP A 82 -12.55 -22.64 10.69
CA ASP A 82 -13.84 -22.94 11.36
C ASP A 82 -13.93 -24.36 11.91
N ALA A 83 -13.21 -25.31 11.31
CA ALA A 83 -13.16 -26.71 11.73
C ALA A 83 -11.98 -27.02 12.69
N GLY A 84 -11.49 -26.02 13.42
CA GLY A 84 -10.38 -26.18 14.38
C GLY A 84 -8.99 -26.20 13.74
N GLY A 85 -8.86 -25.82 12.47
CA GLY A 85 -7.56 -25.62 11.83
C GLY A 85 -6.80 -24.47 12.48
N ARG A 86 -5.49 -24.60 12.64
CA ARG A 86 -4.64 -23.53 13.17
C ARG A 86 -3.32 -23.46 12.40
N LEU A 87 -2.93 -22.24 12.03
CA LEU A 87 -1.60 -21.92 11.52
C LEU A 87 -1.03 -20.77 12.32
N ASP A 88 0.21 -20.91 12.76
CA ASP A 88 0.94 -19.87 13.49
C ASP A 88 2.14 -19.44 12.65
N PHE A 89 2.27 -18.13 12.45
CA PHE A 89 3.40 -17.52 11.74
C PHE A 89 4.13 -16.56 12.67
N SER A 90 5.45 -16.54 12.55
CA SER A 90 6.35 -15.70 13.34
C SER A 90 7.37 -15.07 12.40
N ALA A 91 7.47 -13.74 12.44
CA ALA A 91 8.49 -13.00 11.69
C ALA A 91 9.90 -13.46 12.08
N TYR A 92 10.10 -13.72 13.38
CA TYR A 92 11.36 -14.21 13.92
C TYR A 92 11.73 -15.58 13.34
N ASP A 93 10.80 -16.54 13.34
CA ASP A 93 11.06 -17.89 12.83
C ASP A 93 11.29 -17.88 11.31
N ALA A 94 10.62 -16.96 10.60
CA ALA A 94 10.81 -16.75 9.16
C ALA A 94 12.08 -15.95 8.81
N GLY A 95 12.81 -15.41 9.80
CA GLY A 95 14.02 -14.62 9.57
C GLY A 95 13.75 -13.27 8.90
N VAL A 96 12.56 -12.70 9.07
CA VAL A 96 12.16 -11.39 8.54
C VAL A 96 11.85 -10.42 9.68
N SER A 97 11.90 -9.12 9.41
CA SER A 97 11.61 -8.09 10.42
C SER A 97 10.12 -8.03 10.78
N GLU A 98 9.26 -8.20 9.78
CA GLU A 98 7.81 -8.27 9.92
C GLU A 98 7.17 -9.15 8.84
N LEU A 99 6.01 -9.73 9.15
CA LEU A 99 5.21 -10.53 8.22
C LEU A 99 4.41 -9.63 7.25
N ALA A 100 3.95 -8.48 7.75
CA ALA A 100 3.18 -7.48 7.03
C ALA A 100 3.17 -6.16 7.82
N TRP A 101 2.59 -5.13 7.22
CA TRP A 101 2.31 -3.83 7.86
C TRP A 101 0.81 -3.58 7.86
N ILE A 102 0.28 -3.02 8.95
CA ILE A 102 -1.09 -2.51 9.05
C ILE A 102 -1.02 -0.99 8.99
N LEU A 103 -1.73 -0.38 8.03
CA LEU A 103 -1.81 1.06 7.75
C LEU A 103 -3.24 1.57 7.90
#